data_AF-A0A954R2B4-F1
#
_entry.id   AF-A0A954R2B4-F1
#
_cell.length_a   1.000
_cell.length_b   1.000
_cell.length_c   1.000
_cell.angle_alpha   90.00
_cell.angle_beta   90.00
_cell.angle_gamma   90.00
#
_symmetry.space_group_name_H-M   'P 1'
#
loop_
_entity.id
_entity.type
_entity.pdbx_description
1 polymer ?
#
loop_
_entity_poly.entity_id
_entity_poly.type
_entity_poly.pdbx_seq_one_letter_code
_entity_poly.pdbx_strand_id
1 'polypeptide(L)'
;MDDPKEWQDDWPAGVGQSSTELKSCIELKSKMMLIHHIVATISRQHLGRTCVLVACLSASSWVAACQVPVFRYALERWENDNYEVLVIHDGQLNDEDQARLKRLQHSAEELANATVRAVNIAESTDAAAKSIWQQQGNSHSAVMAVLYPQGAREVPNRTLHVERLTDRSSENLFQSPLRTELAKRLEAGQSAVWIFVPSGHNDKDATALQTLNNHLLRCQQILTLPTLDELELVDTVAKEKASQMRVAFSTLTLDRTDSREQFFLRMLLASEDDLADLDEPLAFPVFGRGRVLYALVGNGINDEMIFGAGQFVVGPCSCQVKAQNPGFDLLMDKDWEKAVGDVRLSDPLPDAASEPVLLKIPDGRSPR
;
A
#
# COMPACT_ATOMS: atom_id res chain seq x y z
N MET A 1 -66.92 -5.92 -21.56
CA MET A 1 -65.56 -5.80 -22.13
C MET A 1 -64.73 -6.93 -21.59
N ASP A 2 -64.54 -8.07 -22.24
CA ASP A 2 -65.25 -8.81 -23.29
C ASP A 2 -64.79 -10.27 -23.09
N ASP A 3 -65.70 -11.21 -23.30
CA ASP A 3 -65.39 -12.63 -23.54
C ASP A 3 -65.02 -12.79 -25.03
N PRO A 4 -64.14 -13.71 -25.44
CA PRO A 4 -64.64 -15.03 -25.85
C PRO A 4 -63.66 -16.23 -25.65
N LYS A 5 -64.24 -17.40 -25.32
CA LYS A 5 -64.24 -18.72 -26.04
C LYS A 5 -63.02 -19.04 -26.94
N GLU A 6 -62.54 -20.25 -27.16
CA GLU A 6 -62.92 -21.67 -27.04
C GLU A 6 -61.73 -22.39 -27.71
N TRP A 7 -61.39 -23.64 -27.38
CA TRP A 7 -61.05 -24.70 -28.37
C TRP A 7 -60.98 -26.03 -27.62
N GLN A 8 -61.91 -26.90 -27.97
CA GLN A 8 -62.08 -28.27 -27.52
C GLN A 8 -61.60 -29.22 -28.63
N ASP A 9 -61.20 -30.42 -28.20
CA ASP A 9 -61.14 -31.69 -28.92
C ASP A 9 -59.96 -32.02 -29.85
N ASP A 10 -59.17 -33.03 -29.45
CA ASP A 10 -58.89 -34.22 -30.26
C ASP A 10 -58.37 -35.40 -29.39
N TRP A 11 -58.92 -36.60 -29.62
CA TRP A 11 -58.78 -37.84 -28.83
C TRP A 11 -58.06 -38.92 -29.67
N PRO A 12 -57.32 -39.90 -29.08
CA PRO A 12 -57.79 -41.30 -29.08
C PRO A 12 -57.44 -42.03 -27.74
N ALA A 13 -58.35 -42.70 -27.02
CA ALA A 13 -59.06 -43.97 -27.24
C ALA A 13 -58.18 -45.23 -27.16
N GLY A 14 -58.32 -45.96 -26.04
CA GLY A 14 -57.78 -47.31 -25.78
C GLY A 14 -56.51 -47.23 -24.92
N VAL A 15 -56.39 -47.83 -23.74
CA VAL A 15 -56.67 -49.23 -23.39
C VAL A 15 -56.89 -49.28 -21.87
N GLY A 16 -57.87 -50.06 -21.42
CA GLY A 16 -58.10 -50.28 -19.99
C GLY A 16 -56.89 -50.92 -19.32
N GLN A 17 -56.42 -50.33 -18.22
CA GLN A 17 -55.48 -50.97 -17.31
C GLN A 17 -55.94 -50.83 -15.86
N SER A 18 -56.12 -52.01 -15.27
CA SER A 18 -56.12 -52.43 -13.86
C SER A 18 -56.21 -51.38 -12.74
N SER A 19 -57.03 -51.72 -11.74
CA SER A 19 -57.20 -51.13 -10.41
C SER A 19 -55.93 -51.03 -9.52
N THR A 20 -54.75 -51.13 -10.10
CA THR A 20 -53.43 -51.08 -9.44
C THR A 20 -52.76 -49.71 -9.59
N GLU A 21 -53.06 -48.94 -10.65
CA GLU A 21 -52.48 -47.60 -10.85
C GLU A 21 -53.16 -46.52 -9.98
N LEU A 22 -54.46 -46.67 -9.68
CA LEU A 22 -55.21 -45.74 -8.83
C LEU A 22 -54.72 -45.73 -7.37
N LYS A 23 -54.24 -46.86 -6.84
CA LYS A 23 -53.67 -46.93 -5.48
C LYS A 23 -52.27 -46.31 -5.42
N SER A 24 -51.48 -46.44 -6.48
CA SER A 24 -50.17 -45.78 -6.63
C SER A 24 -50.32 -44.24 -6.66
N CYS A 25 -51.28 -43.70 -7.42
CA CYS A 25 -51.52 -42.26 -7.50
C CYS A 25 -52.01 -41.62 -6.19
N ILE A 26 -52.75 -42.35 -5.34
CA ILE A 26 -53.23 -41.83 -4.04
C ILE A 26 -52.10 -41.82 -3.00
N GLU A 27 -51.25 -42.85 -2.95
CA GLU A 27 -50.06 -42.83 -2.08
C GLU A 27 -49.03 -41.77 -2.51
N LEU A 28 -48.85 -41.55 -3.82
CA LEU A 28 -48.00 -40.48 -4.34
C LEU A 28 -48.54 -39.09 -4.02
N LYS A 29 -49.85 -38.85 -4.13
CA LYS A 29 -50.46 -37.55 -3.75
C LYS A 29 -50.36 -37.28 -2.24
N SER A 30 -50.55 -38.28 -1.38
CA SER A 30 -50.37 -38.12 0.07
C SER A 30 -48.90 -37.88 0.46
N LYS A 31 -47.93 -38.55 -0.20
CA LYS A 31 -46.49 -38.30 0.01
C LYS A 31 -46.08 -36.93 -0.53
N MET A 32 -46.61 -36.47 -1.67
CA MET A 32 -46.35 -35.13 -2.22
C MET A 32 -46.94 -34.00 -1.36
N MET A 33 -48.14 -34.18 -0.79
CA MET A 33 -48.72 -33.19 0.14
C MET A 33 -47.94 -33.09 1.46
N LEU A 34 -47.42 -34.22 1.98
CA LEU A 34 -46.58 -34.23 3.17
C LEU A 34 -45.21 -33.57 2.90
N ILE A 35 -44.62 -33.82 1.73
CA ILE A 35 -43.37 -33.16 1.29
C ILE A 35 -43.60 -31.66 1.03
N HIS A 36 -44.71 -31.24 0.44
CA HIS A 36 -45.03 -29.81 0.27
C HIS A 36 -45.27 -29.10 1.61
N HIS A 37 -45.90 -29.74 2.61
CA HIS A 37 -46.02 -29.16 3.94
C HIS A 37 -44.67 -29.10 4.66
N ILE A 38 -43.87 -30.16 4.60
CA ILE A 38 -42.53 -30.18 5.21
C ILE A 38 -41.61 -29.14 4.54
N VAL A 39 -41.62 -29.03 3.21
CA VAL A 39 -40.83 -28.02 2.46
C VAL A 39 -41.34 -26.60 2.70
N ALA A 40 -42.65 -26.36 2.84
CA ALA A 40 -43.20 -25.04 3.16
C ALA A 40 -42.91 -24.61 4.61
N THR A 41 -42.89 -25.55 5.57
CA THR A 41 -42.55 -25.29 6.97
C THR A 41 -41.03 -25.12 7.16
N ILE A 42 -40.21 -25.90 6.46
CA ILE A 42 -38.75 -25.74 6.41
C ILE A 42 -38.39 -24.43 5.69
N SER A 43 -39.06 -24.08 4.59
CA SER A 43 -38.85 -22.81 3.89
C SER A 43 -39.16 -21.59 4.77
N ARG A 44 -40.25 -21.61 5.58
CA ARG A 44 -40.54 -20.51 6.53
C ARG A 44 -39.58 -20.42 7.71
N GLN A 45 -39.06 -21.55 8.20
CA GLN A 45 -38.09 -21.58 9.31
C GLN A 45 -36.66 -21.25 8.88
N HIS A 46 -36.32 -21.51 7.62
CA HIS A 46 -35.01 -21.15 7.05
C HIS A 46 -35.00 -19.78 6.38
N LEU A 47 -36.10 -19.24 5.82
CA LEU A 47 -36.09 -17.87 5.29
C LEU A 47 -35.77 -16.84 6.37
N GLY A 48 -36.33 -17.01 7.58
CA GLY A 48 -36.01 -16.16 8.73
C GLY A 48 -34.55 -16.29 9.18
N ARG A 49 -33.99 -17.52 9.19
CA ARG A 49 -32.61 -17.77 9.64
C ARG A 49 -31.57 -17.39 8.59
N THR A 50 -31.87 -17.53 7.30
CA THR A 50 -31.01 -17.13 6.18
C THR A 50 -31.03 -15.61 6.00
N CYS A 51 -32.17 -14.93 6.19
CA CYS A 51 -32.20 -13.47 6.22
C CYS A 51 -31.47 -12.89 7.44
N VAL A 52 -31.53 -13.55 8.61
CA VAL A 52 -30.75 -13.13 9.79
C VAL A 52 -29.25 -13.38 9.61
N LEU A 53 -28.83 -14.50 9.00
CA LEU A 53 -27.41 -14.76 8.72
C LEU A 53 -26.83 -13.81 7.65
N VAL A 54 -27.60 -13.47 6.61
CA VAL A 54 -27.19 -12.47 5.61
C VAL A 54 -27.16 -11.07 6.22
N ALA A 55 -28.15 -10.69 7.05
CA ALA A 55 -28.17 -9.41 7.75
C ALA A 55 -27.04 -9.27 8.78
N CYS A 56 -26.68 -10.36 9.49
CA CYS A 56 -25.55 -10.38 10.43
C CYS A 56 -24.18 -10.35 9.73
N LEU A 57 -24.05 -10.91 8.52
CA LEU A 57 -22.82 -10.82 7.73
C LEU A 57 -22.66 -9.47 7.00
N SER A 58 -23.75 -8.75 6.73
CA SER A 58 -23.70 -7.36 6.21
C SER A 58 -23.56 -6.29 7.29
N ALA A 59 -23.71 -6.64 8.57
CA ALA A 59 -23.52 -5.71 9.70
C ALA A 59 -22.06 -5.62 10.17
N SER A 60 -21.14 -6.42 9.61
CA SER A 60 -19.75 -6.51 10.05
C SER A 60 -18.80 -5.49 9.40
N SER A 61 -19.29 -4.49 8.67
CA SER A 61 -18.45 -3.58 7.88
C SER A 61 -18.75 -2.10 8.10
N TRP A 62 -19.16 -1.74 9.32
CA TRP A 62 -19.08 -0.35 9.78
C TRP A 62 -17.94 -0.25 10.79
N VAL A 63 -16.74 -0.66 10.37
CA VAL A 63 -15.54 -0.07 10.97
C VAL A 63 -15.66 1.41 10.62
N ALA A 64 -15.57 2.29 11.63
CA ALA A 64 -15.46 3.72 11.38
C ALA A 64 -14.24 3.92 10.48
N ALA A 65 -14.47 3.99 9.17
CA ALA A 65 -13.40 4.08 8.20
C ALA A 65 -12.74 5.43 8.45
N CYS A 66 -11.44 5.39 8.73
CA CYS A 66 -10.67 6.59 8.97
C CYS A 66 -10.85 7.53 7.77
N GLN A 67 -11.53 8.65 7.99
CA GLN A 67 -11.68 9.65 6.94
C GLN A 67 -10.37 10.38 6.68
N VAL A 68 -9.36 10.23 7.56
CA VAL A 68 -8.04 10.79 7.35
C VAL A 68 -7.44 10.28 6.04
N PRO A 69 -7.02 11.19 5.13
CA PRO A 69 -6.41 10.82 3.86
C PRO A 69 -5.19 9.92 4.02
N VAL A 70 -4.97 9.00 3.06
CA VAL A 70 -3.83 8.06 3.08
C VAL A 70 -2.50 8.79 3.29
N PHE A 71 -2.23 9.88 2.57
CA PHE A 71 -0.96 10.62 2.73
C PHE A 71 -0.74 11.14 4.13
N ARG A 72 -1.82 11.60 4.79
CA ARG A 72 -1.76 12.18 6.12
C ARG A 72 -1.65 11.08 7.17
N TYR A 73 -2.43 10.02 7.04
CA TYR A 73 -2.33 8.85 7.90
C TYR A 73 -0.93 8.24 7.82
N ALA A 74 -0.39 8.07 6.61
CA ALA A 74 0.97 7.57 6.39
C ALA A 74 2.02 8.46 7.05
N LEU A 75 1.91 9.79 6.89
CA LEU A 75 2.83 10.73 7.54
C LEU A 75 2.75 10.63 9.06
N GLU A 76 1.55 10.55 9.63
CA GLU A 76 1.38 10.54 11.08
C GLU A 76 1.76 9.21 11.71
N ARG A 77 1.43 8.08 11.06
CA ARG A 77 1.27 6.77 11.72
C ARG A 77 2.06 5.64 11.11
N TRP A 78 2.44 5.73 9.84
CA TRP A 78 3.25 4.69 9.23
C TRP A 78 4.71 5.03 9.49
N GLU A 79 5.23 4.49 10.58
CA GLU A 79 6.67 4.48 10.83
C GLU A 79 7.39 3.91 9.61
N ASN A 80 8.54 4.49 9.27
CA ASN A 80 9.35 4.01 8.17
C ASN A 80 9.85 2.60 8.47
N ASP A 81 9.79 1.71 7.49
CA ASP A 81 10.43 0.42 7.64
C ASP A 81 11.95 0.58 7.57
N ASN A 82 12.68 -0.17 8.39
CA ASN A 82 14.13 -0.05 8.50
C ASN A 82 14.86 -0.84 7.41
N TYR A 83 15.75 -0.16 6.68
CA TYR A 83 16.76 -0.80 5.86
C TYR A 83 17.74 -1.58 6.75
N GLU A 84 18.24 -2.70 6.26
CA GLU A 84 19.34 -3.42 6.92
C GLU A 84 20.64 -3.15 6.17
N VAL A 85 21.63 -2.60 6.88
CA VAL A 85 22.97 -2.36 6.37
C VAL A 85 23.92 -3.33 7.07
N LEU A 86 24.47 -4.26 6.30
CA LEU A 86 25.40 -5.27 6.77
C LEU A 86 26.81 -4.86 6.38
N VAL A 87 27.69 -4.71 7.37
CA VAL A 87 29.13 -4.65 7.13
C VAL A 87 29.67 -6.07 7.28
N ILE A 88 29.85 -6.74 6.15
CA ILE A 88 30.24 -8.15 6.08
C ILE A 88 31.76 -8.23 5.95
N HIS A 89 32.40 -9.05 6.79
CA HIS A 89 33.85 -9.21 6.81
C HIS A 89 34.26 -10.63 7.21
N ASP A 90 35.51 -10.98 6.93
CA ASP A 90 36.11 -12.25 7.34
C ASP A 90 37.20 -11.99 8.40
N GLY A 91 36.96 -12.45 9.63
CA GLY A 91 37.86 -12.22 10.76
C GLY A 91 37.75 -10.80 11.33
N GLN A 92 38.88 -10.22 11.73
CA GLN A 92 38.90 -8.91 12.39
C GLN A 92 38.90 -7.75 11.38
N LEU A 93 38.05 -6.74 11.60
CA LEU A 93 38.10 -5.49 10.86
C LEU A 93 39.40 -4.73 11.16
N ASN A 94 40.01 -4.12 10.14
CA ASN A 94 41.09 -3.17 10.35
C ASN A 94 40.55 -1.86 10.98
N ASP A 95 41.46 -1.03 11.48
CA ASP A 95 41.11 0.21 12.20
C ASP A 95 40.28 1.18 11.34
N GLU A 96 40.53 1.24 10.02
CA GLU A 96 39.78 2.10 9.10
C GLU A 96 38.33 1.62 8.94
N ASP A 97 38.14 0.33 8.68
CA ASP A 97 36.81 -0.26 8.51
C ASP A 97 36.01 -0.25 9.82
N GLN A 98 36.68 -0.40 10.96
CA GLN A 98 36.05 -0.22 12.27
C GLN A 98 35.58 1.23 12.48
N ALA A 99 36.36 2.22 12.04
CA ALA A 99 35.95 3.62 12.09
C ALA A 99 34.77 3.91 11.14
N ARG A 100 34.79 3.35 9.92
CA ARG A 100 33.68 3.45 8.94
C ARG A 100 32.39 2.85 9.49
N LEU A 101 32.46 1.65 10.07
CA LEU A 101 31.32 0.99 10.72
C LEU A 101 30.72 1.86 11.83
N LYS A 102 31.55 2.42 12.73
CA LYS A 102 31.06 3.29 13.81
C LYS A 102 30.35 4.53 13.29
N ARG A 103 30.86 5.15 12.22
CA ARG A 103 30.20 6.30 11.58
C ARG A 103 28.84 5.91 10.99
N LEU A 104 28.77 4.79 10.28
CA LEU A 104 27.51 4.27 9.73
C LEU A 104 26.48 4.02 10.85
N GLN A 105 26.89 3.36 11.93
CA GLN A 105 26.03 3.09 13.09
C GLN A 105 25.50 4.39 13.70
N HIS A 106 26.36 5.38 13.92
CA HIS A 106 25.97 6.66 14.48
C HIS A 106 24.97 7.40 13.56
N SER A 107 25.24 7.47 12.25
CA SER A 107 24.31 8.10 11.30
C SER A 107 22.95 7.41 11.24
N ALA A 108 22.92 6.08 11.33
CA ALA A 108 21.69 5.31 11.35
C ALA A 108 20.88 5.52 12.63
N GLU A 109 21.53 5.67 13.78
CA GLU A 109 20.86 5.90 15.07
C GLU A 109 20.20 7.28 15.18
N GLU A 110 20.80 8.32 14.59
CA GLU A 110 20.30 9.68 14.80
C GLU A 110 19.08 10.03 13.94
N LEU A 111 19.07 9.64 12.65
CA LEU A 111 18.19 10.30 11.69
C LEU A 111 17.64 9.40 10.56
N ALA A 112 18.18 8.21 10.36
CA ALA A 112 17.80 7.35 9.23
C ALA A 112 16.95 6.15 9.66
N ASN A 113 16.02 5.72 8.79
CA ASN A 113 15.35 4.43 8.94
C ASN A 113 16.25 3.28 8.48
N ALA A 114 17.37 3.08 9.19
CA ALA A 114 18.33 2.02 8.90
C ALA A 114 18.85 1.37 10.19
N THR A 115 19.22 0.10 10.09
CA THR A 115 19.96 -0.62 11.13
C THR A 115 21.29 -1.06 10.55
N VAL A 116 22.39 -0.75 11.25
CA VAL A 116 23.74 -1.08 10.80
C VAL A 116 24.35 -2.13 11.73
N ARG A 117 24.73 -3.29 11.19
CA ARG A 117 25.41 -4.34 11.97
C ARG A 117 26.60 -4.93 11.23
N ALA A 118 27.62 -5.29 11.99
CA ALA A 118 28.75 -6.07 11.48
C ALA A 118 28.41 -7.56 11.43
N VAL A 119 28.91 -8.26 10.42
CA VAL A 119 28.75 -9.70 10.25
C VAL A 119 30.11 -10.33 9.95
N ASN A 120 30.69 -10.99 10.96
CA ASN A 120 31.87 -11.83 10.79
C ASN A 120 31.48 -13.17 10.15
N ILE A 121 31.82 -13.37 8.89
CA ILE A 121 31.44 -14.57 8.12
C ILE A 121 32.06 -15.85 8.66
N ALA A 122 33.24 -15.77 9.29
CA ALA A 122 33.89 -16.93 9.91
C ALA A 122 33.06 -17.54 11.05
N GLU A 123 32.24 -16.73 11.73
CA GLU A 123 31.48 -17.10 12.93
C GLU A 123 29.96 -17.05 12.72
N SER A 124 29.49 -16.41 11.65
CA SER A 124 28.07 -16.16 11.40
C SER A 124 27.31 -17.42 10.95
N THR A 125 26.02 -17.49 11.29
CA THR A 125 25.05 -18.46 10.73
C THR A 125 24.09 -17.82 9.73
N ASP A 126 24.23 -16.51 9.46
CA ASP A 126 23.39 -15.75 8.53
C ASP A 126 23.65 -16.20 7.08
N ALA A 127 22.73 -17.00 6.55
CA ALA A 127 22.85 -17.57 5.20
C ALA A 127 22.82 -16.50 4.10
N ALA A 128 22.06 -15.42 4.30
CA ALA A 128 21.99 -14.32 3.33
C ALA A 128 23.33 -13.58 3.27
N ALA A 129 23.91 -13.24 4.43
CA ALA A 129 25.24 -12.61 4.49
C ALA A 129 26.33 -13.50 3.88
N LYS A 130 26.30 -14.83 4.15
CA LYS A 130 27.24 -15.79 3.54
C LYS A 130 27.10 -15.85 2.02
N SER A 131 25.88 -15.88 1.50
CA SER A 131 25.63 -15.87 0.05
C SER A 131 26.16 -14.58 -0.59
N ILE A 132 25.88 -13.42 0.02
CA ILE A 132 26.39 -12.12 -0.45
C ILE A 132 27.91 -12.13 -0.47
N TRP A 133 28.56 -12.58 0.61
CA TRP A 133 30.03 -12.64 0.71
C TRP A 133 30.65 -13.54 -0.37
N GLN A 134 30.10 -14.73 -0.59
CA GLN A 134 30.58 -15.66 -1.61
C GLN A 134 30.51 -15.05 -3.02
N GLN A 135 29.44 -14.32 -3.34
CA GLN A 135 29.28 -13.64 -4.63
C GLN A 135 30.33 -12.53 -4.86
N GLN A 136 30.90 -11.96 -3.80
CA GLN A 136 31.98 -10.96 -3.89
C GLN A 136 33.37 -11.57 -4.14
N GLY A 137 33.48 -12.89 -4.26
CA GLY A 137 34.73 -13.56 -4.62
C GLY A 137 35.77 -13.63 -3.50
N ASN A 138 35.34 -13.65 -2.23
CA ASN A 138 36.20 -13.74 -1.04
C ASN A 138 37.31 -12.67 -0.99
N SER A 139 36.93 -11.41 -1.20
CA SER A 139 37.83 -10.29 -0.94
C SER A 139 38.24 -10.26 0.53
N HIS A 140 39.50 -9.97 0.86
CA HIS A 140 39.92 -9.71 2.24
C HIS A 140 39.42 -8.36 2.78
N SER A 141 38.77 -7.53 1.95
CA SER A 141 38.19 -6.26 2.38
C SER A 141 36.74 -6.42 2.82
N ALA A 142 36.34 -5.69 3.86
CA ALA A 142 34.93 -5.63 4.27
C ALA A 142 34.05 -5.09 3.13
N VAL A 143 32.83 -5.60 3.04
CA VAL A 143 31.82 -5.16 2.08
C VAL A 143 30.61 -4.62 2.83
N MET A 144 29.98 -3.61 2.26
CA MET A 144 28.72 -3.05 2.72
C MET A 144 27.60 -3.60 1.84
N ALA A 145 26.67 -4.33 2.44
CA ALA A 145 25.45 -4.76 1.77
C ALA A 145 24.26 -4.01 2.36
N VAL A 146 23.44 -3.41 1.50
CA VAL A 146 22.21 -2.72 1.87
C VAL A 146 21.03 -3.54 1.39
N LEU A 147 20.10 -3.81 2.30
CA LEU A 147 18.93 -4.61 2.06
C LEU A 147 17.67 -3.76 2.25
N TYR A 148 16.69 -3.95 1.37
CA TYR A 148 15.35 -3.40 1.56
C TYR A 148 14.74 -3.86 2.89
N PRO A 149 13.83 -3.07 3.47
CA PRO A 149 13.15 -3.45 4.69
C PRO A 149 12.36 -4.76 4.53
N GLN A 150 12.21 -5.52 5.62
CA GLN A 150 11.45 -6.79 5.59
C GLN A 150 9.96 -6.58 5.23
N GLY A 151 9.42 -5.40 5.49
CA GLY A 151 8.05 -5.01 5.16
C GLY A 151 7.83 -4.74 3.67
N ALA A 152 8.90 -4.53 2.88
CA ALA A 152 8.83 -4.25 1.44
C ALA A 152 8.58 -5.55 0.65
N ARG A 153 7.44 -6.19 0.85
CA ARG A 153 7.11 -7.51 0.27
C ARG A 153 6.96 -7.51 -1.25
N GLU A 154 6.79 -6.33 -1.83
CA GLU A 154 6.60 -6.13 -3.27
C GLU A 154 7.92 -6.06 -4.02
N VAL A 155 9.04 -5.80 -3.34
CA VAL A 155 10.35 -5.78 -4.00
C VAL A 155 10.83 -7.21 -4.26
N PRO A 156 11.31 -7.52 -5.46
CA PRO A 156 11.61 -8.89 -5.86
C PRO A 156 12.88 -9.44 -5.20
N ASN A 157 13.89 -8.58 -5.02
CA ASN A 157 15.14 -8.92 -4.36
C ASN A 157 15.39 -7.99 -3.18
N ARG A 158 15.56 -8.58 -2.01
CA ARG A 158 15.84 -7.83 -0.80
C ARG A 158 17.24 -7.20 -0.81
N THR A 159 18.23 -7.81 -1.47
CA THR A 159 19.58 -7.24 -1.57
C THR A 159 19.59 -6.12 -2.61
N LEU A 160 19.51 -4.89 -2.12
CA LEU A 160 19.45 -3.67 -2.92
C LEU A 160 20.82 -3.30 -3.50
N HIS A 161 21.86 -3.32 -2.67
CA HIS A 161 23.20 -2.91 -3.08
C HIS A 161 24.28 -3.65 -2.33
N VAL A 162 25.39 -3.95 -3.01
CA VAL A 162 26.59 -4.49 -2.39
C VAL A 162 27.80 -3.79 -3.01
N GLU A 163 28.66 -3.22 -2.18
CA GLU A 163 29.91 -2.61 -2.60
C GLU A 163 31.00 -2.76 -1.52
N ARG A 164 32.24 -2.43 -1.86
CA ARG A 164 33.33 -2.40 -0.87
C ARG A 164 33.08 -1.30 0.16
N LEU A 165 33.39 -1.58 1.42
CA LEU A 165 33.33 -0.57 2.45
C LEU A 165 34.46 0.45 2.23
N THR A 166 34.08 1.69 1.95
CA THR A 166 34.97 2.83 1.75
C THR A 166 34.36 4.05 2.43
N ASP A 167 35.13 5.13 2.59
CA ASP A 167 34.59 6.37 3.15
C ASP A 167 33.46 6.92 2.25
N ARG A 168 33.68 6.90 0.93
CA ARG A 168 32.67 7.31 -0.07
C ARG A 168 31.38 6.49 0.01
N SER A 169 31.47 5.15 0.06
CA SER A 169 30.27 4.30 0.13
C SER A 169 29.48 4.57 1.40
N SER A 170 30.18 4.83 2.52
CA SER A 170 29.53 5.12 3.80
C SER A 170 28.81 6.47 3.83
N GLU A 171 29.36 7.50 3.19
CA GLU A 171 28.77 8.84 3.14
C GLU A 171 27.59 8.90 2.15
N ASN A 172 27.76 8.31 0.96
CA ASN A 172 26.76 8.35 -0.12
C ASN A 172 25.47 7.57 0.20
N LEU A 173 25.51 6.66 1.18
CA LEU A 173 24.35 5.87 1.57
C LEU A 173 23.22 6.77 2.08
N PHE A 174 23.52 7.60 3.08
CA PHE A 174 22.53 8.43 3.77
C PHE A 174 22.32 9.79 3.11
N GLN A 175 23.34 10.34 2.46
CA GLN A 175 23.26 11.66 1.84
C GLN A 175 22.63 11.63 0.45
N SER A 176 21.61 12.45 0.24
CA SER A 176 21.00 12.70 -1.07
C SER A 176 20.31 14.07 -1.06
N PRO A 177 20.80 15.04 -1.83
CA PRO A 177 20.15 16.35 -1.96
C PRO A 177 18.67 16.26 -2.33
N LEU A 178 18.28 15.36 -3.24
CA LEU A 178 16.90 15.16 -3.64
C LEU A 178 16.05 14.52 -2.54
N ARG A 179 16.58 13.57 -1.74
CA ARG A 179 15.84 13.04 -0.58
C ARG A 179 15.65 14.10 0.50
N THR A 180 16.63 14.99 0.70
CA THR A 180 16.47 16.15 1.60
C THR A 180 15.36 17.09 1.12
N GLU A 181 15.34 17.44 -0.17
CA GLU A 181 14.28 18.30 -0.73
C GLU A 181 12.92 17.60 -0.73
N LEU A 182 12.87 16.30 -1.01
CA LEU A 182 11.68 15.45 -0.89
C LEU A 182 11.11 15.51 0.53
N ALA A 183 11.94 15.26 1.55
CA ALA A 183 11.54 15.29 2.95
C ALA A 183 10.94 16.65 3.33
N LYS A 184 11.60 17.74 2.92
CA LYS A 184 11.14 19.12 3.14
C LYS A 184 9.76 19.39 2.52
N ARG A 185 9.51 18.90 1.29
CA ARG A 185 8.23 19.07 0.61
C ARG A 185 7.10 18.28 1.27
N LEU A 186 7.38 17.04 1.69
CA LEU A 186 6.43 16.20 2.44
C LEU A 186 6.10 16.82 3.81
N GLU A 187 7.11 17.29 4.54
CA GLU A 187 6.94 18.01 5.81
C GLU A 187 6.12 19.30 5.65
N ALA A 188 6.28 20.02 4.53
CA ALA A 188 5.47 21.20 4.19
C ALA A 188 4.00 20.88 3.82
N GLY A 189 3.58 19.63 4.01
CA GLY A 189 2.20 19.17 3.84
C GLY A 189 1.79 18.95 2.38
N GLN A 190 2.74 18.67 1.47
CA GLN A 190 2.37 18.18 0.14
C GLN A 190 1.81 16.77 0.24
N SER A 191 0.74 16.48 -0.50
CA SER A 191 0.07 15.19 -0.50
C SER A 191 0.95 14.09 -1.09
N ALA A 192 1.66 14.41 -2.18
CA ALA A 192 2.72 13.57 -2.72
C ALA A 192 3.74 14.41 -3.50
N VAL A 193 4.97 13.93 -3.53
CA VAL A 193 6.04 14.43 -4.39
C VAL A 193 6.38 13.34 -5.39
N TRP A 194 6.31 13.65 -6.67
CA TRP A 194 6.56 12.71 -7.76
C TRP A 194 8.03 12.78 -8.17
N ILE A 195 8.73 11.65 -8.10
CA ILE A 195 10.09 11.53 -8.59
C ILE A 195 10.02 11.15 -10.07
N PHE A 196 10.50 12.02 -10.94
CA PHE A 196 10.60 11.77 -12.36
C PHE A 196 12.04 11.38 -12.71
N VAL A 197 12.22 10.21 -13.33
CA VAL A 197 13.53 9.72 -13.78
C VAL A 197 13.53 9.73 -15.31
N PRO A 198 14.30 10.62 -15.97
CA PRO A 198 14.40 10.65 -17.43
C PRO A 198 15.07 9.37 -17.95
N SER A 199 14.70 8.94 -19.15
CA SER A 199 15.33 7.83 -19.87
C SER A 199 16.66 8.22 -20.51
N GLY A 200 16.87 9.51 -20.81
CA GLY A 200 17.95 9.99 -21.68
C GLY A 200 17.49 10.26 -23.12
N HIS A 201 16.25 9.89 -23.46
CA HIS A 201 15.61 10.23 -24.73
C HIS A 201 14.84 11.54 -24.61
N ASN A 202 15.49 12.65 -24.99
CA ASN A 202 14.97 14.01 -24.83
C ASN A 202 13.48 14.18 -25.21
N ASP A 203 13.04 13.65 -26.36
CA ASP A 203 11.66 13.82 -26.82
C ASP A 203 10.66 13.02 -25.97
N LYS A 204 11.02 11.79 -25.57
CA LYS A 204 10.20 10.96 -24.67
C LYS A 204 10.11 11.60 -23.29
N ASP A 205 11.26 12.03 -22.77
CA ASP A 205 11.37 12.62 -21.43
C ASP A 205 10.60 13.93 -21.33
N ALA A 206 10.71 14.80 -22.34
CA ALA A 206 9.97 16.05 -22.40
C ALA A 206 8.45 15.80 -22.46
N THR A 207 8.02 14.84 -23.29
CA THR A 207 6.60 14.47 -23.43
C THR A 207 6.04 13.92 -22.12
N ALA A 208 6.75 12.97 -21.49
CA ALA A 208 6.33 12.36 -20.24
C ALA A 208 6.30 13.36 -19.08
N LEU A 209 7.32 14.22 -18.94
CA LEU A 209 7.36 15.24 -17.90
C LEU A 209 6.27 16.30 -18.08
N GLN A 210 6.00 16.71 -19.31
CA GLN A 210 4.89 17.63 -19.61
C GLN A 210 3.55 16.99 -19.25
N THR A 211 3.35 15.73 -19.63
CA THR A 211 2.14 14.95 -19.31
C THR A 211 1.95 14.86 -17.80
N LEU A 212 2.99 14.44 -17.08
CA LEU A 212 3.00 14.38 -15.63
C LEU A 212 2.57 15.71 -15.00
N ASN A 213 3.28 16.79 -15.30
CA ASN A 213 3.02 18.10 -14.67
C ASN A 213 1.62 18.64 -14.99
N ASN A 214 1.13 18.47 -16.22
CA ASN A 214 -0.21 18.90 -16.61
C ASN A 214 -1.29 18.14 -15.84
N HIS A 215 -1.16 16.82 -15.73
CA HIS A 215 -2.13 16.00 -14.99
C HIS A 215 -2.06 16.22 -13.49
N LEU A 216 -0.88 16.46 -12.91
CA LEU A 216 -0.74 16.85 -11.50
C LEU A 216 -1.42 18.19 -11.21
N LEU A 217 -1.30 19.17 -12.12
CA LEU A 217 -2.02 20.44 -11.99
C LEU A 217 -3.54 20.23 -12.03
N ARG A 218 -4.03 19.40 -12.96
CA ARG A 218 -5.46 19.05 -13.05
C ARG A 218 -5.94 18.33 -11.79
N CYS A 219 -5.20 17.33 -11.30
CA CYS A 219 -5.54 16.58 -10.08
C CYS A 219 -5.69 17.51 -8.87
N GLN A 220 -4.80 18.49 -8.70
CA GLN A 220 -4.90 19.49 -7.62
C GLN A 220 -6.16 20.36 -7.69
N GLN A 221 -6.81 20.47 -8.84
CA GLN A 221 -8.05 21.23 -9.02
C GLN A 221 -9.31 20.40 -8.77
N ILE A 222 -9.27 19.09 -9.06
CA ILE A 222 -10.46 18.23 -9.07
C ILE A 222 -10.53 17.25 -7.91
N LEU A 223 -9.39 16.87 -7.32
CA LEU A 223 -9.37 16.01 -6.15
C LEU A 223 -9.66 16.84 -4.91
N THR A 224 -10.46 16.26 -4.00
CA THR A 224 -10.90 16.92 -2.78
C THR A 224 -10.46 16.13 -1.56
N LEU A 225 -10.06 16.85 -0.52
CA LEU A 225 -9.89 16.27 0.81
C LEU A 225 -11.24 16.19 1.54
N PRO A 226 -11.40 15.28 2.52
CA PRO A 226 -12.53 15.30 3.42
C PRO A 226 -12.68 16.64 4.12
N THR A 227 -13.92 17.04 4.34
CA THR A 227 -14.26 18.24 5.11
C THR A 227 -13.94 18.04 6.60
N LEU A 228 -13.81 19.14 7.37
CA LEU A 228 -13.58 19.06 8.81
C LEU A 228 -14.68 18.28 9.55
N ASP A 229 -15.93 18.40 9.08
CA ASP A 229 -17.07 17.67 9.64
C ASP A 229 -16.96 16.16 9.36
N GLU A 230 -16.44 15.77 8.19
CA GLU A 230 -16.20 14.36 7.86
C GLU A 230 -15.03 13.76 8.64
N LEU A 231 -14.06 14.58 9.08
CA LEU A 231 -12.95 14.10 9.91
C LEU A 231 -13.33 13.87 11.38
N GLU A 232 -14.51 14.33 11.82
CA GLU A 232 -15.04 14.14 13.18
C GLU A 232 -14.07 14.55 14.31
N LEU A 233 -13.18 15.52 14.04
CA LEU A 233 -12.17 15.96 15.00
C LEU A 233 -12.81 16.70 16.18
N VAL A 234 -12.39 16.38 17.41
CA VAL A 234 -12.86 17.07 18.62
C VAL A 234 -11.90 18.18 19.07
N ASP A 235 -10.60 17.98 18.87
CA ASP A 235 -9.55 18.89 19.33
C ASP A 235 -9.38 20.11 18.40
N THR A 236 -9.24 21.30 18.99
CA THR A 236 -9.14 22.57 18.23
C THR A 236 -7.83 22.68 17.45
N VAL A 237 -6.73 22.16 17.99
CA VAL A 237 -5.42 22.19 17.30
C VAL A 237 -5.44 21.20 16.13
N ALA A 238 -6.07 20.03 16.30
CA ALA A 238 -6.29 19.09 15.21
C ALA A 238 -7.16 19.70 14.10
N LYS A 239 -8.23 20.44 14.44
CA LYS A 239 -9.05 21.17 13.45
C LYS A 239 -8.25 22.23 12.70
N GLU A 240 -7.38 22.96 13.39
CA GLU A 240 -6.49 23.94 12.77
C GLU A 240 -5.48 23.28 11.83
N LYS A 241 -4.83 22.19 12.26
CA LYS A 241 -3.94 21.40 11.37
C LYS A 241 -4.69 20.85 10.16
N ALA A 242 -5.90 20.34 10.35
CA ALA A 242 -6.72 19.81 9.27
C ALA A 242 -7.14 20.88 8.26
N SER A 243 -7.44 22.11 8.71
CA SER A 243 -7.82 23.22 7.83
C SER A 243 -6.67 23.74 6.97
N GLN A 244 -5.42 23.44 7.33
CA GLN A 244 -4.22 23.75 6.55
C GLN A 244 -3.87 22.68 5.52
N MET A 245 -4.53 21.52 5.56
CA MET A 245 -4.33 20.47 4.55
C MET A 245 -4.84 20.94 3.19
N ARG A 246 -4.14 20.51 2.14
CA ARG A 246 -4.47 20.81 0.75
C ARG A 246 -4.07 19.63 -0.12
N VAL A 247 -4.74 19.47 -1.26
CA VAL A 247 -4.20 18.63 -2.33
C VAL A 247 -3.04 19.39 -2.96
N ALA A 248 -1.83 18.92 -2.74
CA ALA A 248 -0.64 19.51 -3.33
C ALA A 248 0.29 18.42 -3.86
N PHE A 249 0.65 18.54 -5.14
CA PHE A 249 1.58 17.67 -5.82
C PHE A 249 2.71 18.48 -6.43
N SER A 250 3.92 17.95 -6.39
CA SER A 250 5.06 18.53 -7.11
C SER A 250 5.94 17.45 -7.71
N THR A 251 6.82 17.85 -8.61
CA THR A 251 7.76 16.95 -9.27
C THR A 251 9.19 17.28 -8.85
N LEU A 252 10.01 16.25 -8.68
CA LEU A 252 11.46 16.31 -8.55
C LEU A 252 12.08 15.43 -9.63
N THR A 253 12.95 16.00 -10.46
CA THR A 253 13.66 15.24 -11.49
C THR A 253 14.93 14.64 -10.89
N LEU A 254 15.02 13.32 -10.94
CA LEU A 254 16.18 12.54 -10.53
C LEU A 254 17.02 12.20 -11.76
N ASP A 255 18.10 12.94 -11.96
CA ASP A 255 19.03 12.72 -13.06
C ASP A 255 19.82 11.42 -12.85
N ARG A 256 19.76 10.52 -13.84
CA ARG A 256 20.49 9.23 -13.83
C ARG A 256 22.01 9.42 -13.72
N THR A 257 22.53 10.57 -14.11
CA THR A 257 23.96 10.87 -14.15
C THR A 257 24.48 11.58 -12.90
N ASP A 258 23.60 12.04 -11.99
CA ASP A 258 24.04 12.71 -10.76
C ASP A 258 24.70 11.69 -9.81
N SER A 259 26.01 11.82 -9.62
CA SER A 259 26.79 10.93 -8.77
C SER A 259 26.36 10.92 -7.30
N ARG A 260 25.69 11.99 -6.84
CA ARG A 260 25.20 12.13 -5.46
C ARG A 260 23.88 11.40 -5.24
N GLU A 261 23.20 11.06 -6.32
CA GLU A 261 21.86 10.47 -6.28
C GLU A 261 21.84 9.00 -6.69
N GLN A 262 23.01 8.40 -6.97
CA GLN A 262 23.11 7.02 -7.47
C GLN A 262 22.46 5.99 -6.54
N PHE A 263 22.60 6.18 -5.22
CA PHE A 263 21.92 5.29 -4.27
C PHE A 263 20.40 5.50 -4.29
N PHE A 264 19.93 6.75 -4.42
CA PHE A 264 18.50 7.03 -4.54
C PHE A 264 17.92 6.42 -5.83
N LEU A 265 18.59 6.60 -6.96
CA LEU A 265 18.22 5.98 -8.22
C LEU A 265 18.11 4.46 -8.08
N ARG A 266 19.10 3.83 -7.43
CA ARG A 266 19.10 2.39 -7.21
C ARG A 266 17.92 1.92 -6.35
N MET A 267 17.54 2.66 -5.31
CA MET A 267 16.34 2.36 -4.50
C MET A 267 15.04 2.33 -5.31
N LEU A 268 14.97 3.09 -6.41
CA LEU A 268 13.80 3.11 -7.28
C LEU A 268 13.90 2.05 -8.38
N LEU A 269 15.06 1.90 -9.03
CA LEU A 269 15.22 0.97 -10.14
C LEU A 269 15.25 -0.51 -9.71
N ALA A 270 15.57 -0.80 -8.45
CA ALA A 270 15.59 -2.16 -7.92
C ALA A 270 14.27 -2.55 -7.20
N SER A 271 13.25 -1.69 -7.22
CA SER A 271 11.98 -1.98 -6.55
C SER A 271 11.10 -2.97 -7.33
N GLU A 272 11.35 -3.14 -8.63
CA GLU A 272 10.64 -4.06 -9.51
C GLU A 272 11.67 -4.71 -10.47
N ASP A 273 11.38 -5.90 -10.99
CA ASP A 273 12.38 -6.76 -11.65
C ASP A 273 12.98 -6.16 -12.94
N ASP A 274 12.21 -5.37 -13.68
CA ASP A 274 12.54 -4.92 -15.03
C ASP A 274 12.96 -3.44 -15.10
N LEU A 275 12.64 -2.62 -14.09
CA LEU A 275 12.82 -1.16 -14.14
C LEU A 275 14.24 -0.70 -14.49
N ALA A 276 15.26 -1.41 -14.02
CA ALA A 276 16.65 -1.07 -14.29
C ALA A 276 17.02 -1.17 -15.78
N ASP A 277 16.34 -2.06 -16.52
CA ASP A 277 16.61 -2.36 -17.93
C ASP A 277 15.70 -1.57 -18.89
N LEU A 278 14.69 -0.86 -18.36
CA LEU A 278 13.76 -0.08 -19.17
C LEU A 278 14.38 1.24 -19.65
N ASP A 279 14.32 1.42 -20.96
CA ASP A 279 14.72 2.63 -21.66
C ASP A 279 13.52 3.59 -21.88
N GLU A 280 12.83 3.85 -20.77
CA GLU A 280 11.63 4.68 -20.70
C GLU A 280 11.70 5.64 -19.51
N PRO A 281 11.06 6.83 -19.62
CA PRO A 281 10.93 7.72 -18.47
C PRO A 281 10.08 7.05 -17.39
N LEU A 282 10.43 7.30 -16.14
CA LEU A 282 9.75 6.73 -14.98
C LEU A 282 9.19 7.85 -14.10
N ALA A 283 8.04 7.60 -13.46
CA ALA A 283 7.48 8.49 -12.45
C ALA A 283 7.02 7.70 -11.22
N PHE A 284 7.42 8.16 -10.03
CA PHE A 284 7.14 7.50 -8.76
C PHE A 284 6.46 8.49 -7.80
N PRO A 285 5.18 8.29 -7.44
CA PRO A 285 4.55 9.08 -6.39
C PRO A 285 5.10 8.67 -5.02
N VAL A 286 5.59 9.67 -4.26
CA VAL A 286 6.11 9.48 -2.91
C VAL A 286 5.30 10.30 -1.92
N PHE A 287 4.84 9.68 -0.83
CA PHE A 287 3.95 10.31 0.15
C PHE A 287 4.28 9.88 1.59
N GLY A 288 3.57 10.45 2.56
CA GLY A 288 3.78 10.13 3.97
C GLY A 288 5.21 10.44 4.41
N ARG A 289 5.88 9.45 5.01
CA ARG A 289 7.28 9.55 5.45
C ARG A 289 8.30 9.12 4.39
N GLY A 290 7.94 9.15 3.10
CA GLY A 290 8.80 8.69 2.01
C GLY A 290 8.42 7.33 1.44
N ARG A 291 7.13 6.97 1.49
CA ARG A 291 6.59 5.75 0.88
C ARG A 291 6.38 5.96 -0.61
N VAL A 292 7.01 5.12 -1.43
CA VAL A 292 6.84 5.04 -2.88
C VAL A 292 5.68 4.10 -3.19
N LEU A 293 4.73 4.50 -4.05
CA LEU A 293 3.56 3.66 -4.37
C LEU A 293 3.90 2.53 -5.36
N TYR A 294 4.26 2.88 -6.60
CA TYR A 294 4.69 1.99 -7.69
C TYR A 294 5.26 2.86 -8.83
N ALA A 295 5.95 2.25 -9.81
CA ALA A 295 6.43 2.96 -10.98
C ALA A 295 5.35 3.18 -12.05
N LEU A 296 5.30 4.37 -12.64
CA LEU A 296 4.66 4.60 -13.94
C LEU A 296 5.77 4.67 -15.00
N VAL A 297 5.65 3.87 -16.06
CA VAL A 297 6.71 3.68 -17.07
C VAL A 297 6.23 4.16 -18.44
N GLY A 298 6.98 5.05 -19.09
CA GLY A 298 6.74 5.46 -20.48
C GLY A 298 5.30 5.91 -20.72
N ASN A 299 4.57 5.20 -21.58
CA ASN A 299 3.15 5.46 -21.87
C ASN A 299 2.20 5.25 -20.67
N GLY A 300 2.66 4.59 -19.61
CA GLY A 300 1.97 4.50 -18.32
C GLY A 300 1.94 5.83 -17.56
N ILE A 301 2.80 6.79 -17.91
CA ILE A 301 2.74 8.17 -17.40
C ILE A 301 1.63 8.91 -18.16
N ASN A 302 0.37 8.67 -17.76
CA ASN A 302 -0.83 9.18 -18.43
C ASN A 302 -1.91 9.62 -17.44
N ASP A 303 -2.99 10.26 -17.93
CA ASP A 303 -4.08 10.82 -17.12
C ASP A 303 -4.68 9.80 -16.14
N GLU A 304 -4.99 8.60 -16.61
CA GLU A 304 -5.68 7.57 -15.83
C GLU A 304 -4.82 7.11 -14.64
N MET A 305 -3.55 6.79 -14.91
CA MET A 305 -2.64 6.30 -13.87
C MET A 305 -2.27 7.40 -12.88
N ILE A 306 -2.01 8.63 -13.35
CA ILE A 306 -1.69 9.76 -12.48
C ILE A 306 -2.89 10.13 -11.61
N PHE A 307 -4.09 10.16 -12.18
CA PHE A 307 -5.32 10.43 -11.44
C PHE A 307 -5.60 9.32 -10.41
N GLY A 308 -5.46 8.05 -10.79
CA GLY A 308 -5.65 6.92 -9.89
C GLY A 308 -4.69 6.94 -8.69
N ALA A 309 -3.40 7.20 -8.93
CA ALA A 309 -2.42 7.37 -7.86
C ALA A 309 -2.74 8.58 -6.97
N GLY A 310 -3.11 9.72 -7.57
CA GLY A 310 -3.52 10.91 -6.83
C GLY A 310 -4.75 10.67 -5.95
N GLN A 311 -5.77 10.00 -6.50
CA GLN A 311 -7.00 9.64 -5.80
C GLN A 311 -6.74 8.69 -4.65
N PHE A 312 -5.86 7.70 -4.83
CA PHE A 312 -5.44 6.81 -3.74
C PHE A 312 -4.78 7.59 -2.60
N VAL A 313 -3.81 8.45 -2.92
CA VAL A 313 -3.03 9.22 -1.93
C VAL A 313 -3.91 10.16 -1.10
N VAL A 314 -4.91 10.80 -1.71
CA VAL A 314 -5.79 11.77 -1.03
C VAL A 314 -7.09 11.16 -0.50
N GLY A 315 -7.39 9.93 -0.89
CA GLY A 315 -8.58 9.19 -0.48
C GLY A 315 -8.52 8.70 0.97
N PRO A 316 -9.64 8.22 1.52
CA PRO A 316 -9.72 7.77 2.91
C PRO A 316 -8.86 6.53 3.16
N CYS A 317 -8.10 6.53 4.26
CA CYS A 317 -7.27 5.39 4.66
C CYS A 317 -8.13 4.26 5.23
N SER A 318 -8.69 3.43 4.35
CA SER A 318 -9.67 2.39 4.70
C SER A 318 -9.09 1.27 5.56
N CYS A 319 -7.80 0.92 5.36
CA CYS A 319 -7.19 -0.23 6.02
C CYS A 319 -6.44 0.14 7.31
N GLN A 320 -5.97 1.41 7.43
CA GLN A 320 -5.04 1.93 8.46
C GLN A 320 -3.71 1.16 8.63
N VAL A 321 -3.70 -0.14 8.36
CA VAL A 321 -2.58 -1.08 8.37
C VAL A 321 -1.70 -0.85 7.16
N LYS A 322 -0.49 -0.34 7.39
CA LYS A 322 0.52 -0.08 6.37
C LYS A 322 0.75 -1.27 5.44
N ALA A 323 0.88 -2.48 5.99
CA ALA A 323 1.17 -3.70 5.22
C ALA A 323 0.04 -4.14 4.26
N GLN A 324 -1.14 -3.52 4.34
CA GLN A 324 -2.26 -3.72 3.39
C GLN A 324 -2.32 -2.63 2.31
N ASN A 325 -1.38 -1.69 2.33
CA ASN A 325 -1.27 -0.62 1.35
C ASN A 325 -0.05 -0.87 0.46
N PRO A 326 -0.17 -0.65 -0.87
CA PRO A 326 0.94 -0.88 -1.77
C PRO A 326 2.13 0.04 -1.48
N GLY A 327 3.30 -0.41 -1.91
CA GLY A 327 4.53 0.36 -1.92
C GLY A 327 5.61 -0.11 -0.97
N PHE A 328 6.71 0.64 -0.98
CA PHE A 328 7.85 0.47 -0.09
C PHE A 328 8.35 1.83 0.39
N ASP A 329 9.14 1.84 1.46
CA ASP A 329 9.67 3.09 2.00
C ASP A 329 11.09 3.35 1.49
N LEU A 330 11.39 4.61 1.20
CA LEU A 330 12.75 5.06 0.92
C LEU A 330 13.60 5.09 2.20
N LEU A 331 14.92 4.99 2.04
CA LEU A 331 15.85 5.39 3.07
C LEU A 331 15.84 6.92 3.18
N MET A 332 15.27 7.44 4.27
CA MET A 332 15.08 8.85 4.54
C MET A 332 15.90 9.27 5.75
N ASP A 333 16.60 10.40 5.63
CA ASP A 333 17.39 11.02 6.69
C ASP A 333 16.58 12.16 7.32
N LYS A 334 15.57 11.80 8.13
CA LYS A 334 14.61 12.75 8.71
C LYS A 334 13.98 12.19 9.99
N ASP A 335 14.07 12.97 11.06
CA ASP A 335 13.27 12.77 12.27
C ASP A 335 11.80 13.16 12.01
N TRP A 336 11.01 12.16 11.61
CA TRP A 336 9.60 12.33 11.30
C TRP A 336 8.73 12.52 12.54
N GLU A 337 9.11 11.96 13.69
CA GLU A 337 8.34 12.15 14.93
C GLU A 337 8.37 13.62 15.35
N LYS A 338 9.56 14.24 15.30
CA LYS A 338 9.71 15.67 15.54
C LYS A 338 9.00 16.52 14.48
N ALA A 339 9.01 16.09 13.21
CA ALA A 339 8.36 16.83 12.12
C ALA A 339 6.81 16.79 12.21
N VAL A 340 6.24 15.65 12.62
CA VAL A 340 4.78 15.48 12.77
C VAL A 340 4.27 16.18 14.04
N GLY A 341 5.03 16.07 15.13
CA GLY A 341 4.67 16.56 16.46
C GLY A 341 3.54 15.76 17.12
N ASP A 342 3.13 16.22 18.31
CA ASP A 342 2.27 15.43 19.21
C ASP A 342 0.79 15.37 18.77
N VAL A 343 0.30 16.41 18.08
CA VAL A 343 -1.10 16.47 17.64
C VAL A 343 -1.26 15.81 16.27
N ARG A 344 -2.00 14.71 16.24
CA ARG A 344 -2.29 13.90 15.04
C ARG A 344 -3.80 13.94 14.73
N LEU A 345 -4.16 13.93 13.45
CA LEU A 345 -5.56 13.91 13.00
C LEU A 345 -6.17 12.51 13.06
N SER A 346 -5.33 11.50 12.92
CA SER A 346 -5.72 10.10 13.00
C SER A 346 -5.67 9.60 14.44
N ASP A 347 -6.45 8.55 14.74
CA ASP A 347 -6.43 7.77 15.99
C ASP A 347 -5.54 6.53 15.88
N PRO A 348 -4.83 6.11 16.95
CA PRO A 348 -3.99 4.90 16.94
C PRO A 348 -4.84 3.69 16.60
N LEU A 349 -4.22 2.74 15.89
CA LEU A 349 -4.81 1.41 15.82
C LEU A 349 -4.96 0.91 17.27
N PRO A 350 -6.14 0.39 17.65
CA PRO A 350 -6.32 -0.15 18.98
C PRO A 350 -5.35 -1.31 19.20
N ASP A 351 -4.77 -1.39 20.40
CA ASP A 351 -3.93 -2.52 20.78
C ASP A 351 -4.75 -3.82 20.66
N ALA A 352 -4.14 -4.88 20.12
CA ALA A 352 -4.80 -6.17 19.95
C ALA A 352 -5.30 -6.78 21.28
N ALA A 353 -4.82 -6.27 22.43
CA ALA A 353 -5.22 -6.66 23.77
C ALA A 353 -6.28 -5.74 24.41
N SER A 354 -6.75 -4.71 23.71
CA SER A 354 -7.77 -3.79 24.24
C SER A 354 -9.16 -4.44 24.28
N GLU A 355 -9.93 -4.15 25.33
CA GLU A 355 -11.32 -4.59 25.41
C GLU A 355 -12.14 -3.96 24.26
N PRO A 356 -13.04 -4.72 23.62
CA PRO A 356 -13.86 -4.20 22.54
C PRO A 356 -14.70 -3.01 23.02
N VAL A 357 -14.46 -1.84 22.44
CA VAL A 357 -15.21 -0.62 22.75
C VAL A 357 -16.51 -0.62 21.97
N LEU A 358 -17.62 -0.36 22.66
CA LEU A 358 -18.93 -0.23 22.03
C LEU A 358 -19.02 1.10 21.30
N LEU A 359 -18.83 1.08 19.98
CA LEU A 359 -19.03 2.25 19.13
C LEU A 359 -20.53 2.57 19.03
N LYS A 360 -20.91 3.80 19.37
CA LYS A 360 -22.28 4.29 19.14
C LYS A 360 -22.42 4.64 17.67
N ILE A 361 -23.31 3.94 16.97
CA ILE A 361 -23.65 4.24 15.57
C ILE A 361 -24.33 5.61 15.53
N PRO A 362 -23.78 6.61 14.80
CA PRO A 362 -24.43 7.89 14.63
C PRO A 362 -25.75 7.73 13.85
N ASP A 363 -26.71 8.62 14.10
CA ASP A 363 -27.96 8.64 13.33
C ASP A 363 -27.65 8.90 11.85
N GLY A 364 -28.19 8.06 10.97
CA GLY A 364 -27.94 8.14 9.53
C GLY A 364 -28.35 9.50 8.94
N ARG A 365 -27.51 10.05 8.05
CA ARG A 365 -27.83 11.29 7.32
C ARG A 365 -29.16 11.12 6.57
N SER A 366 -30.10 12.04 6.82
CA SER A 366 -31.35 12.11 6.06
C SER A 366 -31.06 12.23 4.55
N PRO A 367 -31.78 11.49 3.70
CA PRO A 367 -31.58 11.57 2.25
C PRO A 367 -31.85 13.02 1.79
N ARG A 368 -30.90 13.59 1.04
CA ARG A 368 -31.03 14.91 0.40
C ARG A 368 -31.92 14.85 -0.82
#